data_AF-A0A2N8T7K7-F1
#
_entry.id   AF-A0A2N8T7K7-F1
#
_cell.length_a   1.000
_cell.length_b   1.000
_cell.length_c   1.000
_cell.angle_alpha   90.00
_cell.angle_beta   90.00
_cell.angle_gamma   90.00
#
_symmetry.space_group_name_H-M   'P 1'
#
loop_
_entity.id
_entity.type
_entity.pdbx_description
1 polymer ?
#
loop_
_entity_poly.entity_id
_entity_poly.type
_entity_poly.pdbx_seq_one_letter_code
_entity_poly.pdbx_strand_id
1 'polypeptide(L)'
;MDEATNCKRRRYDPGEHRFKHCWNEPRAAFVSEGSAQIGKCPSTLSKRLAEQLLNDGIAYPVGQAHPERIYNVHDGVVYEAVYSGDSWHGYPWRYRPGRRSLPRQIRQELENRAEQQGCLPGYRHWMKEHGR
;
A
#
# COMPACT_ATOMS: atom_id res chain seq x y z
N MET A 1 3.26 27.38 20.04
CA MET A 1 4.12 27.58 18.84
C MET A 1 4.00 26.29 18.06
N ASP A 2 3.00 26.24 17.20
CA ASP A 2 2.64 25.07 16.41
C ASP A 2 3.66 24.92 15.28
N GLU A 3 4.60 24.01 15.47
CA GLU A 3 5.52 23.59 14.43
C GLU A 3 4.71 22.78 13.42
N ALA A 4 4.12 23.48 12.45
CA ALA A 4 3.47 22.89 11.31
C ALA A 4 4.50 21.97 10.62
N THR A 5 4.36 20.67 10.87
CA THR A 5 5.18 19.64 10.26
C THR A 5 5.08 19.85 8.75
N ASN A 6 6.16 20.31 8.14
CA ASN A 6 6.28 20.49 6.70
C ASN A 6 6.19 19.10 6.06
N CYS A 7 4.96 18.60 5.91
CA CYS A 7 4.67 17.30 5.35
C CYS A 7 4.82 17.47 3.84
N LYS A 8 6.07 17.35 3.36
CA LYS A 8 6.38 17.33 1.93
C LYS A 8 5.42 16.36 1.24
N ARG A 9 4.54 16.88 0.40
CA ARG A 9 3.63 16.08 -0.43
C ARG A 9 4.48 15.12 -1.27
N ARG A 10 4.25 13.83 -1.09
CA ARG A 10 4.96 12.75 -1.76
C ARG A 10 4.36 12.57 -3.15
N ARG A 11 5.24 12.50 -4.15
CA ARG A 11 4.86 12.24 -5.54
C ARG A 11 4.71 10.74 -5.76
N TYR A 12 3.56 10.33 -6.27
CA TYR A 12 3.34 8.95 -6.70
C TYR A 12 3.81 8.76 -8.14
N ASP A 13 4.58 7.70 -8.37
CA ASP A 13 4.91 7.24 -9.71
C ASP A 13 4.63 5.73 -9.82
N PRO A 14 3.72 5.29 -10.72
CA PRO A 14 3.53 3.87 -10.98
C PRO A 14 4.77 3.20 -11.60
N GLY A 15 5.77 3.98 -12.01
CA GLY A 15 6.93 3.56 -12.78
C GLY A 15 6.56 3.47 -14.25
N GLU A 16 7.15 4.32 -15.10
CA GLU A 16 7.17 4.10 -16.55
C GLU A 16 7.63 2.65 -16.79
N HIS A 17 6.91 1.89 -17.62
CA HIS A 17 7.12 0.46 -17.90
C HIS A 17 6.61 -0.58 -16.87
N ARG A 18 5.88 -0.20 -15.81
CA ARG A 18 5.33 -1.16 -14.82
C ARG A 18 3.81 -1.36 -14.90
N PHE A 19 3.28 -1.39 -16.13
CA PHE A 19 1.89 -1.80 -16.44
C PHE A 19 1.51 -3.16 -15.86
N LYS A 20 2.51 -3.98 -15.47
CA LYS A 20 2.31 -5.27 -14.83
C LYS A 20 1.44 -5.25 -13.57
N HIS A 21 1.23 -4.09 -12.94
CA HIS A 21 0.33 -3.97 -11.79
C HIS A 21 -1.06 -3.44 -12.17
N CYS A 22 -1.25 -2.89 -13.36
CA CYS A 22 -2.56 -2.46 -13.84
C CYS A 22 -3.23 -3.65 -14.54
N TRP A 23 -4.42 -4.04 -14.08
CA TRP A 23 -5.26 -4.98 -14.80
C TRP A 23 -6.68 -4.45 -14.94
N ASN A 24 -7.48 -5.11 -15.79
CA ASN A 24 -8.83 -4.65 -16.12
C ASN A 24 -9.89 -5.06 -15.10
N GLU A 25 -9.50 -5.77 -14.03
CA GLU A 25 -10.42 -6.24 -13.00
C GLU A 25 -10.68 -5.16 -11.93
N PRO A 26 -11.91 -5.05 -11.41
CA PRO A 26 -12.27 -4.06 -10.40
C PRO A 26 -11.72 -4.38 -8.99
N ARG A 27 -11.13 -5.57 -8.80
CA ARG A 27 -10.55 -6.04 -7.53
C ARG A 27 -9.02 -6.05 -7.58
N ALA A 28 -8.34 -6.00 -6.43
CA ALA A 28 -6.92 -6.32 -6.39
C ALA A 28 -6.70 -7.84 -6.28
N ALA A 29 -5.59 -8.35 -6.79
CA ALA A 29 -5.19 -9.74 -6.54
C ALA A 29 -3.70 -9.97 -6.82
N PHE A 30 -3.23 -11.19 -6.60
CA PHE A 30 -1.96 -11.66 -7.13
C PHE A 30 -2.19 -12.67 -8.25
N VAL A 31 -1.55 -12.48 -9.39
CA VAL A 31 -1.57 -13.43 -10.52
C VAL A 31 -0.18 -14.02 -10.72
N SER A 32 -0.12 -15.28 -11.16
CA SER A 32 1.13 -15.95 -11.51
C SER A 32 1.50 -15.60 -12.96
N GLU A 33 2.66 -14.99 -13.16
CA GLU A 33 3.29 -14.79 -14.47
C GLU A 33 4.66 -15.47 -14.44
N GLY A 34 4.78 -16.61 -15.11
CA GLY A 34 5.94 -17.50 -14.98
C GLY A 34 6.11 -18.02 -13.56
N SER A 35 7.31 -17.87 -12.99
CA SER A 35 7.62 -18.23 -11.59
C SER A 35 7.32 -17.13 -10.58
N ALA A 36 6.91 -15.94 -11.05
CA ALA A 36 6.66 -14.78 -10.20
C ALA A 36 5.16 -14.59 -9.95
N GLN A 37 4.81 -14.15 -8.74
CA GLN A 37 3.47 -13.67 -8.44
C GLN A 37 3.47 -12.14 -8.42
N ILE A 38 2.66 -11.58 -9.30
CA ILE A 38 2.55 -10.16 -9.58
C ILE A 38 1.29 -9.64 -8.92
N GLY A 39 1.43 -8.66 -8.01
CA GLY A 39 0.28 -7.96 -7.44
C GLY A 39 -0.38 -7.11 -8.52
N LYS A 40 -1.69 -7.11 -8.60
CA LYS A 40 -2.47 -6.30 -9.52
C LYS A 40 -3.35 -5.35 -8.72
N CYS A 41 -3.23 -4.07 -9.02
CA CYS A 41 -4.10 -3.01 -8.53
C CYS A 41 -5.42 -3.04 -9.31
N PRO A 42 -6.56 -2.79 -8.66
CA PRO A 42 -7.84 -2.75 -9.34
C PRO A 42 -7.87 -1.62 -10.36
N SER A 43 -8.62 -1.81 -11.45
CA SER A 43 -8.81 -0.81 -12.50
C SER A 43 -9.43 0.49 -11.99
N THR A 44 -10.11 0.44 -10.85
CA THR A 44 -10.70 1.58 -10.14
C THR A 44 -9.66 2.46 -9.42
N LEU A 45 -8.43 1.98 -9.23
CA LEU A 45 -7.37 2.73 -8.56
C LEU A 45 -6.69 3.72 -9.52
N SER A 46 -7.25 4.92 -9.63
CA SER A 46 -6.65 6.00 -10.43
C SER A 46 -5.30 6.47 -9.86
N LYS A 47 -4.43 7.05 -10.70
CA LYS A 47 -3.15 7.66 -10.26
C LYS A 47 -3.37 8.72 -9.17
N ARG A 48 -4.42 9.53 -9.29
CA ARG A 48 -4.77 10.56 -8.29
C ARG A 48 -5.10 9.92 -6.95
N LEU A 49 -5.90 8.85 -6.97
CA LEU A 49 -6.25 8.11 -5.77
C LEU A 49 -5.02 7.42 -5.16
N ALA A 50 -4.15 6.84 -5.98
CA ALA A 50 -2.90 6.26 -5.49
C ALA A 50 -1.98 7.31 -4.83
N GLU A 51 -1.90 8.53 -5.37
CA GLU A 51 -1.19 9.64 -4.73
C GLU A 51 -1.84 10.09 -3.41
N GLN A 52 -3.17 10.13 -3.35
CA GLN A 52 -3.88 10.41 -2.09
C GLN A 52 -3.55 9.34 -1.04
N LEU A 53 -3.69 8.06 -1.39
CA LEU A 53 -3.36 6.94 -0.50
C LEU A 53 -1.89 6.96 -0.04
N LEU A 54 -0.96 7.38 -0.90
CA LEU A 54 0.44 7.55 -0.55
C LEU A 54 0.65 8.66 0.49
N ASN A 55 -0.02 9.80 0.32
CA ASN A 55 0.13 10.94 1.21
C ASN A 55 -0.56 10.73 2.55
N ASP A 56 -1.69 10.02 2.55
CA ASP A 56 -2.46 9.68 3.75
C ASP A 56 -1.90 8.44 4.48
N GLY A 57 -0.97 7.73 3.86
CA GLY A 57 -0.46 6.45 4.34
C GLY A 57 0.36 6.53 5.63
N ILE A 58 0.45 5.38 6.30
CA ILE A 58 1.16 5.19 7.56
C ILE A 58 2.64 4.99 7.25
N ALA A 59 3.47 5.97 7.60
CA ALA A 59 4.91 5.91 7.44
C ALA A 59 5.55 4.91 8.40
N TYR A 60 6.51 4.12 7.91
CA TYR A 60 7.29 3.18 8.71
C TYR A 60 8.77 3.19 8.32
N PRO A 61 9.72 3.29 9.27
CA PRO A 61 9.51 3.53 10.69
C PRO A 61 8.78 4.86 10.97
N VAL A 62 7.97 4.88 12.02
CA VAL A 62 7.18 6.06 12.39
C VAL A 62 8.10 7.21 12.80
N GLY A 63 7.78 8.43 12.38
CA GLY A 63 8.51 9.64 12.78
C GLY A 63 9.79 9.92 11.99
N GLN A 64 10.13 9.10 11.00
CA GLN A 64 11.27 9.39 10.13
C GLN A 64 10.90 10.31 8.96
N ALA A 65 11.77 11.28 8.67
CA ALA A 65 11.63 12.17 7.52
C ALA A 65 11.62 11.40 6.18
N HIS A 66 12.40 10.31 6.13
CA HIS A 66 12.46 9.38 5.00
C HIS A 66 12.08 7.98 5.49
N PRO A 67 10.79 7.67 5.61
CA PRO A 67 10.38 6.34 6.02
C PRO A 67 10.86 5.31 5.00
N GLU A 68 11.10 4.08 5.43
CA GLU A 68 11.45 2.99 4.52
C GLU A 68 10.25 2.59 3.67
N ARG A 69 9.06 2.60 4.27
CA ARG A 69 7.80 2.14 3.69
C ARG A 69 6.65 3.05 4.08
N ILE A 70 5.64 3.09 3.22
CA ILE A 70 4.35 3.70 3.55
C ILE A 70 3.29 2.64 3.31
N TYR A 71 2.41 2.43 4.28
CA TYR A 71 1.33 1.46 4.20
C TYR A 71 -0.02 2.15 4.16
N ASN A 72 -0.97 1.60 3.41
CA ASN A 72 -2.36 2.04 3.50
C ASN A 72 -3.31 0.88 3.23
N VAL A 73 -4.58 1.06 3.58
CA VAL A 73 -5.67 0.16 3.22
C VAL A 73 -6.62 0.91 2.30
N HIS A 74 -7.05 0.24 1.23
CA HIS A 74 -8.06 0.75 0.32
C HIS A 74 -8.93 -0.40 -0.15
N ASP A 75 -10.24 -0.28 0.01
CA ASP A 75 -11.23 -1.30 -0.36
C ASP A 75 -10.88 -2.70 0.19
N GLY A 76 -10.43 -2.74 1.45
CA GLY A 76 -10.04 -3.97 2.13
C GLY A 76 -8.68 -4.56 1.69
N VAL A 77 -7.95 -3.92 0.79
CA VAL A 77 -6.65 -4.39 0.31
C VAL A 77 -5.53 -3.60 0.99
N VAL A 78 -4.51 -4.29 1.49
CA VAL A 78 -3.31 -3.63 2.02
C VAL A 78 -2.37 -3.27 0.88
N TYR A 79 -1.88 -2.04 0.87
CA TYR A 79 -0.86 -1.55 -0.06
C TYR A 79 0.42 -1.19 0.69
N GLU A 80 1.57 -1.44 0.07
CA GLU A 80 2.86 -0.89 0.48
C GLU A 80 3.43 0.00 -0.62
N ALA A 81 4.05 1.10 -0.23
CA ALA A 81 4.82 1.96 -1.11
C ALA A 81 6.28 2.05 -0.67
N VAL A 82 7.17 2.07 -1.66
CA VAL A 82 8.63 2.18 -1.50
C VAL A 82 9.15 3.41 -2.21
N TYR A 83 10.16 4.05 -1.64
CA TYR A 83 10.85 5.14 -2.30
C TYR A 83 11.68 4.63 -3.48
N SER A 84 11.65 5.35 -4.60
CA SER A 84 12.27 4.99 -5.87
C SER A 84 12.89 6.23 -6.52
N GLY A 85 14.00 6.72 -5.96
CA GLY A 85 14.77 7.83 -6.54
C GLY A 85 14.23 9.20 -6.14
N ASP A 86 13.18 9.68 -6.81
CA ASP A 86 12.50 10.97 -6.59
C ASP A 86 11.00 10.83 -6.31
N SER A 87 10.50 9.60 -6.38
CA SER A 87 9.08 9.26 -6.34
C SER A 87 8.82 8.02 -5.50
N TRP A 88 7.55 7.73 -5.26
CA TRP A 88 7.12 6.56 -4.51
C TRP A 88 6.30 5.62 -5.37
N HIS A 89 6.59 4.34 -5.23
CA HIS A 89 5.92 3.27 -5.96
C HIS A 89 5.12 2.39 -5.03
N GLY A 90 3.79 2.36 -5.23
CA GLY A 90 2.83 1.60 -4.43
C GLY A 90 2.31 0.34 -5.13
N TYR A 91 2.15 -0.75 -4.38
CA TYR A 91 1.61 -2.02 -4.87
C TYR A 91 0.90 -2.80 -3.75
N PRO A 92 0.00 -3.75 -4.07
CA PRO A 92 -0.64 -4.60 -3.06
C PRO A 92 0.41 -5.36 -2.25
N TRP A 93 0.25 -5.32 -0.93
CA TRP A 93 1.13 -5.98 0.02
C TRP A 93 0.70 -7.42 0.26
N ARG A 94 1.69 -8.29 0.41
CA ARG A 94 1.51 -9.63 0.98
C ARG A 94 2.77 -10.09 1.70
N TYR A 95 2.59 -11.05 2.60
CA TYR A 95 3.67 -11.83 3.15
C TYR A 95 4.45 -12.54 2.03
N ARG A 96 5.78 -12.56 2.17
CA ARG A 96 6.69 -13.37 1.34
C ARG A 96 7.72 -14.01 2.26
N PRO A 97 8.05 -15.30 2.08
CA PRO A 97 9.17 -15.93 2.78
C PRO A 97 10.45 -15.08 2.61
N GLY A 98 11.18 -14.86 3.71
CA GLY A 98 12.39 -14.02 3.72
C GLY A 98 12.14 -12.51 3.83
N ARG A 99 10.89 -12.04 3.83
CA ARG A 99 10.54 -10.66 4.21
C ARG A 99 9.97 -10.61 5.62
N ARG A 100 10.21 -9.48 6.30
CA ARG A 100 9.55 -9.15 7.58
C ARG A 100 8.04 -9.01 7.36
N SER A 101 7.25 -9.64 8.23
CA SER A 101 5.79 -9.42 8.28
C SER A 101 5.48 -7.98 8.67
N LEU A 102 4.22 -7.56 8.47
CA LEU A 102 3.77 -6.25 8.92
C LEU A 102 4.01 -6.08 10.44
N PRO A 103 4.68 -5.00 10.88
CA PRO A 103 4.83 -4.68 12.29
C PRO A 103 3.46 -4.60 12.98
N ARG A 104 3.38 -5.02 14.24
CA ARG A 104 2.11 -5.06 15.00
C ARG A 104 1.39 -3.71 15.00
N GLN A 105 2.12 -2.61 15.18
CA GLN A 105 1.56 -1.26 15.16
C GLN A 105 0.94 -0.90 13.81
N ILE A 106 1.63 -1.22 12.70
CA ILE A 106 1.12 -1.00 11.35
C ILE A 106 -0.14 -1.84 11.11
N ARG A 107 -0.14 -3.10 11.56
CA ARG A 107 -1.30 -3.98 11.45
C ARG A 107 -2.52 -3.40 12.16
N GLN A 108 -2.36 -2.96 13.40
CA GLN A 108 -3.43 -2.36 14.20
C GLN A 108 -4.00 -1.10 13.54
N GLU A 109 -3.12 -0.22 13.07
CA GLU A 109 -3.53 1.03 12.42
C GLU A 109 -4.26 0.77 11.09
N LEU A 110 -3.81 -0.20 10.31
CA LEU A 110 -4.51 -0.62 9.08
C LEU A 110 -5.89 -1.22 9.39
N GLU A 111 -6.03 -2.02 10.45
CA GLU A 111 -7.32 -2.57 10.85
C GLU A 111 -8.29 -1.46 11.28
N ASN A 112 -7.83 -0.52 12.11
CA ASN A 112 -8.62 0.63 12.55
C ASN A 112 -9.09 1.48 11.35
N ARG A 113 -8.20 1.74 10.39
CA ARG A 113 -8.56 2.46 9.16
C ARG A 113 -9.56 1.69 8.31
N ALA A 114 -9.43 0.38 8.21
CA ALA A 114 -10.37 -0.45 7.47
C ALA A 114 -11.77 -0.41 8.10
N GLU A 115 -11.84 -0.38 9.43
CA GLU A 115 -13.09 -0.19 10.17
C GLU A 115 -13.72 1.19 9.90
N GLN A 116 -12.92 2.26 9.99
CA GLN A 116 -13.38 3.63 9.69
C GLN A 116 -13.85 3.81 8.24
N GLN A 117 -13.23 3.09 7.29
CA GLN A 117 -13.61 3.12 5.88
C GLN A 117 -14.76 2.15 5.54
N GLY A 118 -15.25 1.36 6.50
CA GLY A 118 -16.30 0.36 6.27
C GLY A 118 -15.85 -0.87 5.46
N CYS A 119 -14.54 -1.10 5.30
CA CYS A 119 -13.97 -2.19 4.52
C CYS A 119 -13.26 -3.26 5.38
N LEU A 120 -13.53 -3.29 6.68
CA LEU A 120 -12.95 -4.26 7.63
C LEU A 120 -13.09 -5.74 7.22
N PRO A 121 -14.25 -6.22 6.70
CA PRO A 121 -14.36 -7.60 6.22
C PRO A 121 -13.38 -7.91 5.10
N GLY A 122 -13.21 -6.99 4.14
CA GLY A 122 -12.25 -7.10 3.04
C GLY A 122 -10.81 -7.15 3.55
N TYR A 123 -10.46 -6.27 4.49
CA TYR A 123 -9.15 -6.28 5.16
C TYR A 123 -8.85 -7.60 5.84
N ARG A 124 -9.79 -8.13 6.63
CA ARG A 124 -9.61 -9.41 7.32
C ARG A 124 -9.45 -10.57 6.35
N HIS A 125 -10.22 -10.57 5.26
CA HIS A 125 -10.09 -11.55 4.19
C HIS A 125 -8.70 -11.47 3.54
N TRP A 126 -8.26 -10.27 3.13
CA TRP A 126 -6.91 -10.05 2.58
C TRP A 126 -5.81 -10.53 3.52
N MET A 127 -5.88 -10.19 4.81
CA MET A 127 -4.90 -10.63 5.80
C MET A 127 -4.92 -12.14 6.05
N LYS A 128 -6.07 -12.80 5.95
CA LYS A 128 -6.16 -14.26 6.03
C LYS A 128 -5.48 -14.93 4.82
N GLU A 129 -5.69 -14.39 3.62
CA GLU A 129 -5.13 -14.97 2.39
C GLU A 129 -3.64 -14.64 2.18
N HIS A 130 -3.20 -13.47 2.65
CA HIS A 130 -1.91 -12.91 2.28
C HIS A 130 -1.04 -12.47 3.47
N GLY A 131 -1.57 -12.48 4.69
CA GLY A 131 -0.94 -11.87 5.86
C GLY A 131 -0.19 -12.79 6.83
N ARG A 132 0.06 -14.05 6.41
CA ARG A 132 0.66 -15.16 7.18
C ARG A 132 1.56 -14.75 8.35
#